data_AF-A0A355YF73-F1
#
_entry.id   AF-A0A355YF73-F1
#
_cell.length_a   1.000
_cell.length_b   1.000
_cell.length_c   1.000
_cell.angle_alpha   90.00
_cell.angle_beta   90.00
_cell.angle_gamma   90.00
#
_symmetry.space_group_name_H-M   'P 1'
#
loop_
_entity.id
_entity.type
_entity.pdbx_description
1 polymer ?
#
loop_
_entity_poly.entity_id
_entity_poly.type
_entity_poly.pdbx_seq_one_letter_code
_entity_poly.pdbx_strand_id
1 'polypeptide(L)' 'MSPDTPHREDALEPAVLEQAAEWMLRLHDGAGSEADRLACERWRNASPANARAWARVERLQDLFGQVPPAIALPVL' A
#
# COMPACT_ATOMS: atom_id res chain seq x y z
N MET A 1 -4.32 15.87 31.82
CA MET A 1 -4.76 16.13 30.44
C MET A 1 -3.50 16.28 29.60
N SER A 2 -2.92 15.15 29.19
CA SER A 2 -1.79 15.14 28.25
C SER A 2 -2.39 14.98 26.86
N PRO A 3 -2.04 15.81 25.86
CA PRO A 3 -2.40 15.49 24.49
C PRO A 3 -1.68 14.19 24.14
N ASP A 4 -2.47 13.21 23.74
CA ASP A 4 -2.01 12.01 23.04
C ASP A 4 -1.07 12.46 21.93
N THR A 5 0.23 12.26 22.17
CA THR A 5 1.22 12.46 21.13
C THR A 5 1.08 11.19 20.31
N PRO A 6 0.52 11.21 19.09
CA PRO A 6 0.45 9.99 18.31
C PRO A 6 1.88 9.49 18.21
N HIS A 7 2.10 8.23 18.58
CA HIS A 7 3.35 7.50 18.40
C HIS A 7 3.61 7.46 16.88
N ARG A 8 4.20 8.53 16.35
CA ARG A 8 4.52 8.72 14.92
C ARG A 8 5.54 7.68 14.43
N GLU A 9 6.06 6.87 15.34
CA GLU A 9 6.96 5.74 15.12
C GLU A 9 6.20 4.45 14.72
N ASP A 10 4.90 4.36 15.04
CA ASP A 10 3.99 3.26 14.65
C ASP A 10 3.11 3.64 13.43
N ALA A 11 2.87 4.94 13.24
CA ALA A 11 2.27 5.47 12.03
C ALA A 11 3.32 5.50 10.92
N LEU A 12 3.31 4.51 10.04
CA LEU A 12 4.04 4.55 8.77
C LEU A 12 4.00 5.96 8.19
N GLU A 13 5.17 6.54 7.92
CA GLU A 13 5.25 7.89 7.41
C GLU A 13 4.35 8.02 6.17
N PRO A 14 3.48 9.05 6.11
CA PRO A 14 2.53 9.20 5.01
C PRO A 14 3.26 9.21 3.65
N ALA A 15 4.44 9.82 3.60
CA ALA A 15 5.29 9.82 2.42
C ALA A 15 5.73 8.42 1.95
N VAL A 16 5.92 7.47 2.87
CA VAL A 16 6.30 6.08 2.53
C VAL A 16 5.07 5.29 2.08
N LEU A 17 3.91 5.57 2.65
CA LEU A 17 2.63 5.00 2.21
C LEU A 17 2.22 5.49 0.81
N GLU A 18 2.42 6.78 0.53
CA GLU A 18 2.22 7.36 -0.80
C GLU A 18 3.12 6.68 -1.84
N GLN A 19 4.41 6.53 -1.56
CA GLN A 19 5.33 5.79 -2.44
C GLN A 19 4.88 4.35 -2.67
N ALA A 20 4.35 3.66 -1.65
CA ALA A 20 3.80 2.32 -1.83
C ALA A 20 2.58 2.32 -2.78
N ALA A 21 1.70 3.31 -2.67
CA ALA A 21 0.56 3.48 -3.58
C ALA A 21 1.00 3.80 -5.02
N GLU A 22 2.04 4.63 -5.19
CA GLU A 22 2.63 4.92 -6.50
C GLU A 22 3.19 3.66 -7.16
N TRP A 23 3.93 2.83 -6.42
CA TRP A 23 4.41 1.54 -6.91
C TRP A 23 3.27 0.60 -7.29
N MET A 24 2.17 0.61 -6.54
CA MET A 24 0.99 -0.18 -6.86
C MET A 24 0.36 0.25 -8.18
N LEU A 25 0.12 1.55 -8.37
CA LEU A 25 -0.42 2.06 -9.64
C LEU A 25 0.51 1.69 -10.81
N ARG A 26 1.82 1.84 -10.63
CA ARG A 26 2.82 1.54 -11.66
C ARG A 26 2.86 0.06 -12.05
N LEU A 27 2.76 -0.85 -11.07
CA LEU A 27 2.70 -2.29 -11.32
C LEU A 27 1.37 -2.73 -11.95
N HIS A 28 0.27 -2.02 -11.66
CA HIS A 28 -1.07 -2.32 -12.18
C HIS A 28 -1.36 -1.72 -13.56
N ASP A 29 -0.76 -0.58 -13.94
CA ASP A 29 -0.98 0.13 -15.22
C ASP A 29 -0.49 -0.63 -16.48
N GLY A 30 -0.05 -1.88 -16.33
CA GLY A 30 0.11 -2.80 -17.47
C GLY A 30 1.44 -2.72 -18.22
N ALA A 31 2.34 -1.80 -17.86
CA ALA A 31 3.76 -1.82 -18.27
C ALA A 31 4.68 -2.41 -17.18
N GLY A 32 4.13 -3.32 -16.34
CA GLY A 32 4.82 -4.04 -15.27
C GLY A 32 5.91 -4.99 -15.77
N SER A 33 6.87 -4.43 -16.49
CA SER A 33 8.09 -5.08 -16.94
C SER A 33 8.87 -5.55 -15.73
N GLU A 34 9.72 -6.56 -15.93
CA GLU A 34 10.60 -7.08 -14.89
C GLU A 34 11.44 -5.96 -14.23
N ALA A 35 11.80 -4.92 -14.99
CA ALA A 35 12.46 -3.72 -14.49
C ALA A 35 11.67 -2.99 -13.39
N ASP A 36 10.34 -2.89 -13.51
CA ASP A 36 9.51 -2.20 -12.52
C ASP A 36 9.36 -3.02 -11.24
N ARG A 37 9.19 -4.34 -11.40
CA ARG A 37 9.20 -5.29 -10.28
C ARG A 37 10.51 -5.24 -9.51
N LEU A 38 11.64 -5.23 -10.22
CA LEU A 38 12.98 -5.11 -9.64
C LEU A 38 13.18 -3.75 -8.94
N ALA A 39 12.69 -2.66 -9.52
CA ALA A 39 12.79 -1.35 -8.91
C ALA A 39 11.94 -1.24 -7.63
N CYS A 40 10.73 -1.79 -7.64
CA CYS A 40 9.88 -1.91 -6.47
C CYS A 40 10.52 -2.79 -5.39
N GLU A 41 11.12 -3.93 -5.76
CA GLU A 41 11.86 -4.78 -4.82
C GLU A 41 13.06 -4.08 -4.20
N ARG A 42 13.84 -3.32 -4.98
CA ARG A 42 14.94 -2.50 -4.45
C ARG A 42 14.44 -1.45 -3.47
N TRP A 43 13.33 -0.77 -3.81
CA TRP A 43 12.73 0.22 -2.92
C TRP A 43 12.22 -0.40 -1.61
N ARG A 44 11.58 -1.57 -1.65
CA ARG A 44 11.13 -2.31 -0.45
C ARG A 44 12.30 -2.75 0.43
N ASN A 45 13.41 -3.18 -0.17
CA ASN A 45 14.61 -3.59 0.56
C ASN A 45 15.45 -2.41 1.08
N ALA A 46 15.23 -1.20 0.56
CA ALA A 46 15.99 -0.02 0.99
C ALA A 46 15.71 0.37 2.45
N SER A 47 14.53 0.05 2.99
CA SER A 47 14.17 0.36 4.37
C SER A 47 13.06 -0.54 4.92
N PRO A 48 13.11 -0.93 6.20
CA PRO A 48 12.06 -1.72 6.83
C PRO A 48 10.71 -0.98 6.87
N ALA A 49 10.70 0.36 6.87
CA ALA A 49 9.49 1.17 6.74
C ALA A 49 8.79 0.96 5.37
N ASN A 50 9.56 0.91 4.28
CA ASN A 50 9.04 0.69 2.93
C ASN A 50 8.39 -0.70 2.80
N ALA A 51 9.05 -1.73 3.33
CA ALA A 51 8.51 -3.08 3.37
C ALA A 51 7.18 -3.15 4.15
N ARG A 52 7.09 -2.48 5.31
CA ARG A 52 5.85 -2.42 6.11
C ARG A 52 4.74 -1.66 5.38
N ALA A 53 5.06 -0.56 4.71
CA ALA A 53 4.10 0.19 3.90
C ALA A 53 3.57 -0.65 2.74
N TRP A 54 4.46 -1.30 1.99
CA TRP A 54 4.08 -2.20 0.91
C TRP A 54 3.14 -3.31 1.38
N ALA A 55 3.47 -3.99 2.48
CA ALA A 55 2.62 -5.03 3.06
C ALA A 55 1.23 -4.53 3.49
N ARG A 56 1.10 -3.24 3.84
CA ARG A 56 -0.19 -2.63 4.19
C ARG A 56 -1.03 -2.36 2.95
N VAL A 57 -0.43 -1.81 1.90
CA VAL A 57 -1.15 -1.59 0.64
C VAL A 57 -1.49 -2.94 -0.03
N GLU A 58 -0.61 -3.95 0.08
CA GLU A 58 -0.89 -5.32 -0.38
C GLU A 58 -2.05 -6.00 0.35
N ARG A 59 -2.22 -5.76 1.66
CA ARG A 59 -3.44 -6.21 2.36
C ARG A 59 -4.67 -5.46 1.90
N LEU A 60 -4.55 -4.17 1.63
CA LEU A 60 -5.67 -3.35 1.19
C LEU A 60 -6.18 -3.79 -0.19
N GLN A 61 -5.29 -4.01 -1.16
CA GLN A 61 -5.65 -4.55 -2.48
C GLN A 61 -6.28 -5.95 -2.36
N ASP A 62 -5.78 -6.81 -1.47
CA ASP A 62 -6.26 -8.17 -1.27
C ASP A 62 -7.68 -8.15 -0.68
N LEU A 63 -7.93 -7.24 0.26
CA LEU A 63 -9.27 -6.99 0.77
C LEU A 63 -10.21 -6.49 -0.33
N PHE A 64 -9.77 -5.55 -1.17
CA PHE A 64 -10.57 -5.06 -2.31
C PHE A 64 -10.86 -6.16 -3.34
N GLY A 65 -9.91 -7.05 -3.60
CA GLY A 65 -10.08 -8.20 -4.49
C GLY A 65 -10.98 -9.31 -3.91
N GLN A 66 -11.06 -9.40 -2.58
CA GLN A 66 -11.90 -10.36 -1.85
C GLN A 66 -13.30 -9.83 -1.51
N VAL A 67 -13.62 -8.56 -1.78
CA VAL A 67 -14.99 -8.06 -1.61
C VAL A 67 -15.91 -8.85 -2.55
N PRO A 68 -16.84 -9.67 -2.03
CA PRO A 68 -17.75 -10.41 -2.88
C PRO A 68 -18.68 -9.41 -3.60
N PRO A 69 -19.04 -9.67 -4.87
CA PRO A 69 -19.97 -8.82 -5.63
C PRO A 69 -21.37 -8.67 -4.98
N ALA A 70 -21.66 -9.39 -3.89
CA ALA A 70 -22.89 -9.27 -3.11
C ALA A 70 -23.07 -7.92 -2.39
N ILE A 71 -22.02 -7.10 -2.26
CA ILE A 71 -22.11 -5.73 -1.69
C ILE A 71 -22.43 -4.67 -2.76
N ALA A 72 -22.61 -5.08 -4.02
CA ALA A 72 -23.13 -4.22 -5.09
C ALA A 72 -24.64 -4.46 -5.30
N LEU A 73 -25.45 -4.28 -4.25
CA LEU A 73 -26.89 -4.13 -4.45
C LEU A 73 -27.23 -2.64 -4.52
N PRO A 74 -27.71 -2.13 -5.68
CA PRO A 74 -28.41 -0.86 -5.69
C PRO A 74 -29.69 -1.07 -4.89
N VAL A 75 -29.79 -0.45 -3.72
CA VAL A 75 -31.09 -0.30 -3.06
C VAL A 75 -31.89 0.69 -3.92
N LEU A 76 -32.84 0.15 -4.69
CA LEU A 76 -33.90 0.90 -5.38
C LEU A 76 -34.98 1.29 -4.37
#